data_AF-A0A1V5VL27-F1
#
_entry.id   AF-A0A1V5VL27-F1
#
_cell.length_a   1.000
_cell.length_b   1.000
_cell.length_c   1.000
_cell.angle_alpha   90.00
_cell.angle_beta   90.00
_cell.angle_gamma   90.00
#
_symmetry.space_group_name_H-M   'P 1'
#
loop_
_entity.id
_entity.type
_entity.pdbx_description
1 polymer ?
#
loop_
_entity_poly.entity_id
_entity_poly.type
_entity_poly.pdbx_seq_one_letter_code
_entity_poly.pdbx_strand_id
1 'polypeptide(L)'
;MTRTAKERVAAVILLVMALLLLLAGGMRSYKVYDRSGEEFGLLTFTSVSDLDLVIDATFSGVERKGDRLYTTYDRSEPRSKRACPT
;
A
#
# COMPACT_ATOMS: atom_id res chain seq x y z
N MET A 1 27.92 34.17 8.70
CA MET A 1 26.71 33.36 9.04
C MET A 1 26.84 32.89 10.48
N THR A 2 25.95 33.30 11.38
CA THR A 2 26.00 32.96 12.81
C THR A 2 25.72 31.47 13.04
N ARG A 3 26.24 30.90 14.13
CA ARG A 3 26.04 29.47 14.47
C ARG A 3 24.55 29.10 14.54
N THR A 4 23.74 30.00 15.10
CA THR A 4 22.27 29.86 15.17
C THR A 4 21.59 29.81 13.80
N ALA A 5 22.09 30.56 12.81
CA ALA A 5 21.58 30.51 11.45
C ALA A 5 21.91 29.17 10.77
N LYS A 6 23.10 28.60 11.02
CA LYS A 6 23.47 27.28 10.49
C LYS A 6 22.63 26.15 11.10
N GLU A 7 22.39 26.20 12.41
CA GLU A 7 21.53 25.23 13.12
C GLU A 7 20.09 25.24 12.59
N ARG A 8 19.51 26.44 12.35
CA ARG A 8 18.17 26.56 11.76
C ARG A 8 18.10 25.99 10.34
N VAL A 9 19.09 26.26 9.50
CA VAL A 9 19.14 25.70 8.14
C VAL A 9 19.23 24.17 8.19
N ALA A 10 20.08 23.61 9.04
CA ALA A 10 20.19 22.16 9.20
C ALA A 10 18.88 21.52 9.70
N ALA A 11 18.20 22.15 10.67
CA ALA A 11 16.92 21.68 11.17
C ALA A 11 15.83 21.68 10.07
N VAL A 12 15.78 22.73 9.25
CA VAL A 12 14.83 22.81 8.12
C VAL A 12 15.12 21.71 7.10
N ILE A 13 16.40 21.50 6.75
CA ILE A 13 16.77 20.43 5.81
C ILE A 13 16.35 19.07 6.34
N LEU A 14 16.60 18.78 7.63
CA LEU A 14 16.18 17.52 8.26
C LEU A 14 14.67 17.35 8.23
N LEU A 15 13.90 18.41 8.50
CA LEU A 15 12.44 18.37 8.49
C LEU A 15 11.92 18.10 7.07
N VAL A 16 12.47 18.77 6.06
CA VAL A 16 12.12 18.53 4.66
C VAL A 16 12.44 17.10 4.25
N MET A 17 13.62 16.57 4.62
CA MET A 17 13.98 15.18 4.35
C MET A 17 13.02 14.18 5.00
N ALA A 18 12.64 14.41 6.25
CA ALA A 18 11.67 13.57 6.94
C ALA A 18 10.30 13.59 6.23
N LEU A 19 9.84 14.76 5.80
CA LEU A 19 8.59 14.92 5.06
C LEU A 19 8.62 14.12 3.74
N LEU A 20 9.72 14.22 2.99
CA LEU A 20 9.90 13.50 1.73
C LEU A 20 9.86 11.98 1.92
N LEU A 21 10.51 11.47 2.98
CA LEU A 21 10.49 10.04 3.29
C LEU A 21 9.09 9.54 3.65
N LEU A 22 8.34 10.32 4.43
CA LEU A 22 6.95 9.98 4.77
C LEU A 22 6.04 9.97 3.54
N LEU A 23 6.18 10.95 2.65
CA LEU A 23 5.42 10.99 1.39
C LEU A 23 5.77 9.82 0.48
N ALA A 24 7.05 9.49 0.34
CA ALA A 24 7.49 8.35 -0.45
C ALA A 24 6.93 7.02 0.10
N GLY A 25 6.88 6.87 1.42
CA GLY A 25 6.27 5.70 2.08
C GLY A 25 4.76 5.64 1.88
N GLY A 26 4.06 6.75 2.08
CA GLY A 26 2.60 6.83 1.98
C GLY A 26 2.05 6.63 0.56
N MET A 27 2.85 6.91 -0.47
CA MET A 27 2.48 6.69 -1.87
C MET A 27 2.77 5.27 -2.37
N ARG A 28 3.32 4.39 -1.52
CA ARG A 28 3.62 3.02 -1.90
C ARG A 28 2.33 2.25 -2.20
N SER A 29 2.32 1.59 -3.35
CA SER A 29 1.22 0.71 -3.77
C SER A 29 1.75 -0.71 -4.01
N TYR A 30 0.87 -1.70 -3.81
CA TYR A 30 1.17 -3.13 -3.96
C TYR A 30 0.29 -3.72 -5.04
N LYS A 31 0.83 -4.71 -5.76
CA LYS A 31 0.09 -5.46 -6.77
C LYS A 31 -0.61 -6.63 -6.09
N VAL A 32 -1.93 -6.71 -6.23
CA VAL A 32 -2.74 -7.83 -5.78
C VAL A 32 -3.36 -8.49 -7.01
N TYR A 33 -3.13 -9.79 -7.17
CA TYR A 33 -3.54 -10.59 -8.32
C TYR A 33 -4.91 -11.22 -8.09
N ASP A 34 -5.69 -11.40 -9.16
CA ASP A 34 -6.92 -12.18 -9.08
C ASP A 34 -6.64 -13.69 -9.07
N ARG A 35 -7.46 -14.47 -8.37
CA ARG A 35 -7.42 -15.94 -8.42
C ARG A 35 -8.16 -16.48 -9.64
N SER A 36 -9.16 -15.75 -10.11
CA SER A 36 -10.03 -16.16 -11.21
C SER A 36 -9.48 -15.80 -12.60
N GLY A 37 -8.50 -14.90 -12.66
CA GLY A 37 -8.02 -14.31 -13.91
C GLY A 37 -6.77 -14.98 -14.50
N GLU A 38 -6.94 -16.16 -15.09
CA GLU A 38 -6.23 -16.44 -16.36
C GLU A 38 -7.17 -16.05 -17.50
N GLU A 39 -7.44 -14.75 -17.66
CA GLU A 39 -8.01 -14.28 -18.92
C GLU A 39 -6.87 -14.31 -19.96
N PHE A 40 -6.90 -15.30 -20.85
CA PHE A 40 -5.94 -15.46 -21.96
C PHE A 40 -4.48 -15.71 -21.56
N GLY A 41 -4.21 -16.25 -20.36
CA GLY A 41 -2.84 -16.53 -19.87
C GLY A 41 -2.10 -15.31 -19.32
N LEU A 42 -2.78 -14.19 -19.10
CA LEU A 42 -2.24 -12.97 -18.50
C LEU A 42 -2.74 -12.81 -17.07
N LEU A 43 -1.82 -12.72 -16.12
CA LEU A 43 -2.13 -12.43 -14.72
C LEU A 43 -2.67 -11.01 -14.57
N THR A 44 -3.97 -10.89 -14.33
CA THR A 44 -4.60 -9.62 -14.00
C THR A 44 -4.20 -9.20 -12.57
N PHE A 45 -3.82 -7.93 -12.41
CA PHE A 45 -3.48 -7.37 -11.11
C PHE A 45 -4.15 -6.02 -10.92
N THR A 46 -4.54 -5.74 -9.68
CA THR A 46 -4.99 -4.43 -9.23
C THR A 46 -3.92 -3.82 -8.35
N SER A 47 -3.64 -2.53 -8.54
CA SER A 47 -2.77 -1.76 -7.66
C SER A 47 -3.58 -1.29 -6.44
N VAL A 48 -3.10 -1.59 -5.25
CA VAL A 48 -3.77 -1.34 -3.98
C VAL A 48 -2.86 -0.52 -3.08
N SER A 49 -3.38 0.51 -2.41
CA SER A 49 -2.60 1.33 -1.48
C SER A 49 -2.17 0.51 -0.25
N ASP A 50 -1.13 0.94 0.47
CA ASP A 50 -0.71 0.29 1.72
C ASP A 50 -1.86 0.22 2.74
N LEU A 51 -2.64 1.31 2.88
CA LEU A 51 -3.81 1.37 3.75
C LEU A 51 -4.89 0.35 3.33
N ASP A 52 -5.20 0.27 2.04
CA ASP A 52 -6.15 -0.71 1.53
C ASP A 52 -5.65 -2.15 1.72
N LEU A 53 -4.35 -2.39 1.56
CA LEU A 53 -3.74 -3.70 1.78
C LEU A 53 -3.88 -4.12 3.25
N VAL A 54 -3.65 -3.21 4.21
CA VAL A 54 -3.83 -3.47 5.65
C VAL A 54 -5.28 -3.79 5.96
N ILE A 55 -6.22 -3.01 5.41
CA ILE A 55 -7.65 -3.28 5.57
C ILE A 55 -7.98 -4.67 5.02
N ASP A 56 -7.61 -4.94 3.77
CA ASP A 56 -7.93 -6.21 3.13
C ASP A 56 -7.29 -7.39 3.90
N ALA A 57 -6.04 -7.26 4.37
CA ALA A 57 -5.38 -8.27 5.20
C ALA A 57 -6.12 -8.53 6.53
N THR A 58 -6.67 -7.49 7.16
CA THR A 58 -7.45 -7.62 8.41
C THR A 58 -8.70 -8.48 8.22
N PHE A 59 -9.33 -8.42 7.04
CA PHE A 59 -10.53 -9.19 6.71
C PHE A 59 -10.24 -10.46 5.91
N SER A 60 -8.99 -10.97 5.93
CA SER A 60 -8.57 -12.12 5.11
C SER A 60 -8.86 -11.96 3.61
N GLY A 61 -8.88 -10.72 3.15
CA GLY A 61 -9.15 -10.26 1.80
C GLY A 61 -8.03 -10.44 0.80
N VAL A 62 -6.83 -10.72 1.32
CA VAL A 62 -5.63 -10.98 0.54
C VAL A 62 -4.92 -12.16 1.16
N GLU A 63 -4.47 -13.09 0.33
CA GLU A 63 -3.62 -14.22 0.71
C GLU A 63 -2.27 -14.09 0.02
N ARG A 64 -1.18 -14.28 0.76
CA ARG A 64 0.15 -14.36 0.19
C ARG A 64 0.45 -15.79 -0.24
N LYS A 65 0.78 -15.99 -1.52
CA LYS A 65 1.30 -17.26 -2.05
C LYS A 65 2.68 -17.02 -2.66
N GLY A 66 3.72 -17.50 -1.98
CA GLY A 66 5.11 -17.22 -2.36
C GLY A 66 5.44 -15.72 -2.30
N ASP A 67 5.84 -15.16 -3.44
CA ASP A 67 6.19 -13.74 -3.58
C ASP A 67 5.03 -12.85 -4.05
N ARG A 68 3.83 -13.42 -4.21
CA ARG A 68 2.67 -12.70 -4.76
C ARG A 68 1.52 -12.62 -3.76
N LEU A 69 0.77 -11.53 -3.85
CA LEU A 69 -0.46 -11.28 -3.10
C LEU A 69 -1.65 -11.57 -4.00
N TYR A 70 -2.59 -12.38 -3.54
CA TYR A 70 -3.79 -12.76 -4.28
C TYR A 70 -5.03 -12.29 -3.54
N THR A 71 -5.99 -11.70 -4.24
CA THR A 71 -7.29 -11.38 -3.65
C THR A 71 -8.06 -12.66 -3.35
N THR A 72 -8.81 -12.68 -2.25
CA THR A 72 -9.69 -13.79 -1.88
C THR A 72 -11.15 -13.56 -2.28
N TYR A 73 -11.47 -12.35 -2.74
CA TYR A 73 -12.79 -11.93 -3.20
C TYR A 73 -12.70 -11.17 -4.53
N ASP A 74 -13.84 -11.03 -5.20
CA ASP A 74 -13.99 -10.23 -6.41
C ASP A 74 -13.90 -8.72 -6.09
N ARG A 75 -12.91 -8.05 -6.65
CA ARG A 75 -12.65 -6.61 -6.44
C ARG A 75 -13.48 -5.70 -7.35
N SER A 76 -14.19 -6.26 -8.33
CA SER A 76 -15.09 -5.50 -9.21
C SER A 76 -16.38 -5.08 -8.50
N GLU A 77 -16.74 -5.78 -7.42
CA GLU A 77 -17.92 -5.47 -6.61
C GLU A 77 -17.64 -4.39 -5.55
N PRO A 78 -18.61 -3.48 -5.31
CA PRO A 78 -18.46 -2.43 -4.30
C PRO A 78 -18.22 -3.02 -2.90
N ARG A 79 -17.39 -2.32 -2.12
CA ARG A 79 -17.07 -2.67 -0.73
C ARG A 79 -18.34 -2.61 0.14
N SER A 80 -19.01 -3.74 0.34
CA SER A 80 -20.11 -3.89 1.30
C SER A 80 -19.58 -4.05 2.73
N LYS A 81 -20.48 -4.07 3.73
CA LYS A 81 -20.13 -4.46 5.11
C LYS A 81 -19.70 -5.93 5.11
N ARG A 82 -18.41 -6.17 4.92
CA ARG A 82 -17.82 -7.52 4.87
C ARG A 82 -17.68 -8.05 6.29
N ALA A 83 -18.31 -9.18 6.56
CA ALA A 83 -18.18 -9.87 7.85
C ALA A 83 -16.72 -10.33 8.02
N CYS A 84 -16.15 -10.13 9.21
CA CYS A 84 -14.90 -10.79 9.57
C CYS A 84 -15.13 -12.32 9.53
N PRO A 85 -14.26 -13.10 8.88
CA PRO A 85 -14.29 -14.55 9.05
C PRO A 85 -13.98 -14.87 10.53
N THR A 86 -14.88 -15.62 11.18
CA THR A 86 -14.64 -16.23 12.49
C THR A 86 -13.80 -17.49 12.34
#